data_AF-A0A4Y9L1Q5-F1
#
_entry.id   AF-A0A4Y9L1Q5-F1
#
_cell.length_a   1.000
_cell.length_b   1.000
_cell.length_c   1.000
_cell.angle_alpha   90.00
_cell.angle_beta   90.00
_cell.angle_gamma   90.00
#
_symmetry.space_group_name_H-M   'P 1'
#
loop_
_entity.id
_entity.type
_entity.pdbx_description
1 polymer ?
#
loop_
_entity_poly.entity_id
_entity_poly.type
_entity_poly.pdbx_seq_one_letter_code
_entity_poly.pdbx_strand_id
1 'polypeptide(L)' 'METVQRLRAMASLCRQSAALHPDRSWKLLAEAEYWEHLAATALSTYLEDCFTTGPHDLAAA' A
#
# COMPACT_ATOMS: atom_id res chain seq x y z
N MET A 1 -4.99 -7.20 -4.59
CA MET A 1 -4.86 -5.75 -4.88
C MET A 1 -5.65 -4.82 -3.95
N GLU A 2 -6.83 -5.21 -3.44
CA GLU A 2 -7.67 -4.36 -2.56
C GLU A 2 -6.92 -3.81 -1.34
N THR A 3 -6.10 -4.63 -0.67
CA THR A 3 -5.25 -4.20 0.44
C THR A 3 -4.31 -3.06 0.05
N VAL A 4 -3.63 -3.16 -1.09
CA VAL A 4 -2.72 -2.11 -1.60
C VAL A 4 -3.48 -0.80 -1.85
N GLN A 5 -4.69 -0.88 -2.42
CA GLN A 5 -5.53 0.28 -2.67
C GLN A 5 -5.95 0.97 -1.37
N ARG A 6 -6.38 0.20 -0.37
CA ARG A 6 -6.74 0.73 0.95
C ARG A 6 -5.56 1.45 1.61
N LEU A 7 -4.36 0.85 1.57
CA LEU A 7 -3.16 1.44 2.17
C LEU A 7 -2.78 2.77 1.49
N ARG A 8 -2.83 2.82 0.16
CA ARG A 8 -2.61 4.07 -0.61
C ARG A 8 -3.68 5.12 -0.32
N ALA A 9 -4.94 4.71 -0.13
CA ALA A 9 -6.01 5.62 0.25
C ALA A 9 -5.76 6.24 1.62
N MET A 10 -5.30 5.45 2.60
CA MET A 10 -4.91 5.95 3.92
C MET A 10 -3.77 6.97 3.82
N ALA A 11 -2.70 6.65 3.07
CA ALA A 11 -1.60 7.60 2.84
C ALA A 11 -2.09 8.93 2.22
N SER A 12 -3.01 8.84 1.25
CA SER A 12 -3.59 10.01 0.58
C SER A 12 -4.43 10.85 1.53
N LEU A 13 -5.20 10.22 2.42
CA LEU A 13 -5.98 10.91 3.44
C LEU A 13 -5.05 11.63 4.43
N CYS A 14 -3.97 10.98 4.89
CA CYS A 14 -2.98 11.60 5.76
C CYS A 14 -2.37 12.87 5.16
N ARG A 15 -2.03 12.86 3.86
CA ARG A 15 -1.52 14.06 3.16
C ARG A 15 -2.55 15.18 3.06
N GLN A 16 -3.80 14.84 2.77
CA GLN A 16 -4.89 15.82 2.74
C GLN A 16 -5.12 16.45 4.11
N SER A 17 -5.10 15.64 5.17
CA SER A 17 -5.18 16.12 6.55
C SER A 17 -3.98 16.99 6.92
N ALA A 18 -2.77 16.69 6.44
CA ALA A 18 -1.57 17.50 6.68
C ALA A 18 -1.69 18.90 6.07
N ALA A 19 -2.33 19.03 4.90
CA ALA A 19 -2.60 20.32 4.28
C ALA A 19 -3.63 21.15 5.06
N LEU A 20 -4.59 20.49 5.73
CA LEU A 20 -5.61 21.15 6.54
C LEU A 20 -5.11 21.51 7.96
N HIS A 21 -4.15 20.76 8.50
CA HIS A 21 -3.64 20.89 9.87
C HIS A 21 -2.12 21.11 9.88
N PRO A 22 -1.65 22.34 9.58
CA PRO A 22 -0.22 22.64 9.49
C PRO A 22 0.53 22.39 10.81
N ASP A 23 -0.13 22.54 11.95
CA ASP A 23 0.40 22.28 13.30
C ASP A 23 0.77 20.81 13.54
N ARG A 24 0.08 19.88 12.87
CA ARG A 24 0.30 18.43 12.95
C ARG A 24 0.79 17.83 11.63
N SER A 25 1.12 18.67 10.66
CA SER A 25 1.49 18.26 9.30
C SER A 25 2.65 17.27 9.30
N TRP A 26 3.70 17.51 10.08
CA TRP A 26 4.86 16.64 10.17
C TRP A 26 4.50 15.20 10.59
N LYS A 27 3.61 15.05 11.59
CA LYS A 27 3.17 13.74 12.07
C LYS A 27 2.31 13.04 11.03
N LEU A 28 1.42 13.78 10.38
CA LEU A 28 0.54 13.26 9.34
C LEU A 28 1.32 12.85 8.07
N LEU A 29 2.39 13.56 7.74
CA LEU A 29 3.28 13.19 6.63
C LEU A 29 4.10 11.93 6.96
N ALA A 30 4.61 11.80 8.18
CA ALA A 30 5.30 10.58 8.62
C ALA A 30 4.36 9.36 8.60
N GLU A 31 3.11 9.54 9.04
CA GLU A 31 2.08 8.52 8.96
C GLU A 31 1.77 8.15 7.49
N ALA A 32 1.70 9.14 6.60
CA ALA A 32 1.50 8.88 5.17
C ALA A 32 2.61 8.02 4.57
N GLU A 33 3.87 8.32 4.88
CA GLU A 33 5.04 7.55 4.43
C GLU A 33 5.00 6.11 4.96
N TYR A 34 4.61 5.91 6.22
CA TYR A 34 4.40 4.58 6.79
C TYR A 34 3.36 3.76 5.98
N TRP A 35 2.20 4.35 5.66
CA TRP A 35 1.18 3.67 4.86
C TRP A 35 1.66 3.34 3.44
N GLU A 36 2.49 4.18 2.83
CA GLU A 36 3.07 3.91 1.52
C GLU A 36 4.08 2.78 1.54
N HIS A 37 4.94 2.72 2.56
CA HIS A 37 5.84 1.59 2.73
C HIS A 37 5.08 0.28 2.91
N LEU A 38 3.98 0.28 3.69
CA LEU A 38 3.14 -0.91 3.83
C LEU A 38 2.48 -1.29 2.49
N ALA A 39 2.00 -0.30 1.72
CA ALA A 39 1.41 -0.54 0.41
C ALA A 39 2.42 -1.11 -0.60
N ALA A 40 3.65 -0.60 -0.58
CA ALA A 40 4.74 -1.08 -1.43
C ALA A 40 5.11 -2.52 -1.06
N THR A 41 5.24 -2.83 0.22
CA THR A 41 5.53 -4.19 0.71
C THR A 41 4.43 -5.16 0.31
N ALA A 42 3.16 -4.81 0.56
CA ALA A 42 2.01 -5.65 0.18
C ALA A 42 1.90 -5.85 -1.34
N LEU A 43 2.28 -4.85 -2.13
CA LEU A 43 2.33 -4.97 -3.59
C LEU A 43 3.44 -5.93 -4.02
N SER A 44 4.65 -5.80 -3.47
CA SER A 44 5.76 -6.70 -3.77
C SER A 44 5.41 -8.15 -3.47
N THR A 45 4.85 -8.43 -2.29
CA THR A 45 4.40 -9.79 -1.93
C THR A 45 3.34 -10.30 -2.89
N TYR A 46 2.33 -9.48 -3.23
CA TYR A 46 1.31 -9.90 -4.19
C TYR A 46 1.90 -10.22 -5.58
N LEU A 47 2.88 -9.44 -6.02
CA LEU A 47 3.56 -9.70 -7.29
C LEU A 47 4.38 -11.00 -7.20
N GLU A 48 5.16 -11.19 -6.14
CA GLU A 48 5.91 -12.43 -5.88
C GLU A 48 4.99 -13.66 -5.87
N ASP A 49 3.83 -13.59 -5.21
CA ASP A 49 2.83 -14.66 -5.19
C ASP A 49 2.30 -14.95 -6.61
N CYS A 50 2.01 -13.91 -7.40
CA CYS A 50 1.60 -14.09 -8.80
C CYS A 50 2.69 -14.71 -9.67
N PHE A 51 3.97 -14.43 -9.42
CA PHE A 51 5.09 -14.98 -10.18
C PHE A 51 5.49 -16.39 -9.74
N THR A 52 5.31 -16.72 -8.46
CA THR A 52 5.58 -18.06 -7.91
C THR A 52 4.45 -19.04 -8.19
N THR A 53 3.20 -18.57 -8.26
CA THR A 53 2.03 -19.33 -8.73
C THR A 53 1.94 -19.32 -10.26
N GLY A 54 3.07 -19.54 -10.95
CA GLY A 54 3.10 -19.75 -12.40
C GLY A 54 2.34 -21.02 -12.82
N PRO A 55 2.13 -21.27 -14.13
CA PRO A 55 1.10 -22.15 -14.71
C PRO A 55 1.20 -23.67 -14.40
N HIS A 56 1.94 -24.10 -13.38
CA HIS A 56 2.02 -25.50 -12.99
C HIS A 56 0.73 -26.09 -12.41
N ASP A 57 -0.22 -25.25 -11.97
CA ASP A 57 -1.52 -25.73 -11.48
C ASP A 57 -2.62 -25.77 -12.55
N LEU A 58 -2.38 -25.25 -13.76
CA LEU A 58 -3.33 -25.33 -14.88
C LEU A 58 -3.13 -26.58 -15.76
N ALA A 59 -2.05 -27.35 -15.55
CA ALA A 59 -1.77 -28.58 -16.27
C ALA A 59 -2.26 -29.85 -15.56
N ALA A 60 -2.92 -29.73 -14.40
CA ALA A 60 -3.31 -30.85 -13.54
C ALA A 60 -4.83 -30.99 -13.32
N ALA A 61 -5.68 -30.36 -14.14
CA ALA A 61 -7.14 -30.53 -14.14
C ALA A 61 -7.65 -30.86 -15.54
#